data_AF-D5U3C1-F1
#
_entry.id   AF-D5U3C1-F1
#
_cell.length_a   1.000
_cell.length_b   1.000
_cell.length_c   1.000
_cell.angle_alpha   90.00
_cell.angle_beta   90.00
_cell.angle_gamma   90.00
#
_symmetry.space_group_name_H-M   'P 1'
#
loop_
_entity.id
_entity.type
_entity.pdbx_description
1 polymer ?
#
loop_
_entity_poly.entity_id
_entity_poly.type
_entity_poly.pdbx_seq_one_letter_code
_entity_poly.pdbx_strand_id
1 'polypeptide(L)'
;MRKICVYGTVYNNVPTVEESIKSVWKPEYEIVIVDNYSTDGTWEKLLGLRKEYNLRAYRYRCSRGLGRNIALHMCPENSITAYFDLDTRYNYAYHKIIEASQAYGSMSAPGLVVVEKEFALRRGE
;
A
#
# COMPACT_ATOMS: atom_id res chain seq x y z
N MET A 1 -1.08 6.64 -18.93
CA MET A 1 -1.26 5.51 -18.00
C MET A 1 -1.87 6.04 -16.72
N ARG A 2 -2.77 5.28 -16.07
CA ARG A 2 -3.32 5.64 -14.77
C ARG A 2 -2.25 5.53 -13.69
N LYS A 3 -2.34 6.37 -12.65
CA LYS A 3 -1.47 6.30 -11.48
C LYS A 3 -1.69 4.96 -10.77
N ILE A 4 -0.64 4.42 -10.16
CA ILE A 4 -0.71 3.23 -9.31
C ILE A 4 -0.43 3.65 -7.88
N CYS A 5 -1.33 3.27 -6.96
CA CYS A 5 -1.15 3.44 -5.53
C CYS A 5 -1.11 2.06 -4.86
N VAL A 6 0.02 1.73 -4.22
CA VAL A 6 0.09 0.56 -3.33
C VAL A 6 -0.05 1.04 -1.90
N TYR A 7 -0.92 0.41 -1.11
CA TYR A 7 -1.31 0.96 0.18
C TYR A 7 -1.46 -0.10 1.27
N GLY A 8 -1.35 0.31 2.53
CA GLY A 8 -1.42 -0.63 3.64
C GLY A 8 -1.45 0.01 5.01
N THR A 9 -1.54 -0.84 6.04
CA THR A 9 -1.50 -0.46 7.44
C THR A 9 -0.50 -1.29 8.19
N VAL A 10 0.23 -0.66 9.10
CA VAL A 10 1.28 -1.32 9.87
C VAL A 10 1.12 -1.07 11.37
N TYR A 11 1.51 -2.05 12.17
CA TYR A 11 1.58 -1.93 13.62
C TYR A 11 2.73 -2.80 14.15
N ASN A 12 3.75 -2.20 14.72
CA ASN A 12 4.90 -2.86 15.34
C ASN A 12 5.63 -3.88 14.41
N ASN A 13 6.08 -3.43 13.24
CA ASN A 13 6.76 -4.25 12.23
C ASN A 13 8.17 -3.73 11.86
N VAL A 14 8.97 -3.21 12.80
CA VAL A 14 10.38 -2.85 12.50
C VAL A 14 11.17 -3.92 11.72
N PRO A 15 11.03 -5.23 12.04
CA PRO A 15 11.81 -6.27 11.37
C PRO A 15 11.52 -6.43 9.87
N THR A 16 10.32 -6.09 9.41
CA THR A 16 9.82 -6.47 8.06
C THR A 16 9.38 -5.29 7.20
N VAL A 17 9.10 -4.13 7.79
CA VAL A 17 8.49 -2.98 7.09
C VAL A 17 9.28 -2.50 5.88
N GLU A 18 10.61 -2.45 5.98
CA GLU A 18 11.50 -1.98 4.91
C GLU A 18 11.57 -2.97 3.75
N GLU A 19 11.81 -4.25 4.03
CA GLU A 19 11.88 -5.27 2.99
C GLU A 19 10.52 -5.44 2.27
N SER A 20 9.41 -5.27 3.00
CA SER A 20 8.06 -5.28 2.40
C SER A 20 7.89 -4.11 1.43
N ILE A 21 8.19 -2.88 1.86
CA ILE A 21 8.12 -1.67 1.02
C ILE A 21 9.03 -1.80 -0.21
N LYS A 22 10.28 -2.20 0.00
CA LYS A 22 11.26 -2.40 -1.07
C LYS A 22 10.80 -3.43 -2.10
N SER A 23 10.14 -4.51 -1.65
CA SER A 23 9.67 -5.57 -2.53
C SER A 23 8.49 -5.16 -3.45
N VAL A 24 7.67 -4.19 -3.02
CA VAL A 24 6.54 -3.67 -3.80
C VAL A 24 6.86 -2.38 -4.56
N TRP A 25 8.02 -1.77 -4.31
CA TRP A 25 8.34 -0.47 -4.89
C TRP A 25 8.67 -0.54 -6.38
N LYS A 26 8.16 0.46 -7.11
CA LYS A 26 8.64 0.90 -8.42
C LYS A 26 8.59 2.43 -8.50
N PRO A 27 9.43 3.07 -9.34
CA PRO A 27 9.40 4.52 -9.53
C PRO A 27 8.02 5.09 -9.91
N GLU A 28 7.20 4.31 -10.62
CA GLU A 28 5.87 4.72 -11.09
C GLU A 28 4.78 4.55 -10.02
N TYR A 29 5.09 3.90 -8.89
CA TYR A 29 4.13 3.62 -7.83
C TYR A 29 4.20 4.72 -6.78
N GLU A 30 3.03 5.08 -6.26
CA GLU A 30 2.91 5.83 -5.01
C GLU A 30 2.60 4.85 -3.89
N ILE A 31 3.34 4.95 -2.79
CA ILE A 31 3.12 4.10 -1.61
C ILE A 31 2.42 4.92 -0.53
N VAL A 32 1.31 4.43 -0.01
CA VAL A 32 0.56 5.10 1.08
C VAL A 32 0.40 4.17 2.27
N ILE A 33 1.04 4.50 3.39
CA ILE A 33 1.02 3.68 4.61
C ILE A 33 0.40 4.44 5.77
N VAL A 34 -0.48 3.77 6.52
CA VAL A 34 -0.97 4.22 7.82
C VAL A 34 -0.30 3.40 8.92
N ASP A 35 0.46 4.07 9.80
CA ASP A 35 0.98 3.49 11.03
C ASP A 35 -0.07 3.58 12.14
N ASN A 36 -0.35 2.45 12.78
CA ASN A 36 -1.28 2.35 13.89
C ASN A 36 -0.64 2.76 15.24
N TYR A 37 0.04 3.91 15.28
CA TYR A 37 0.72 4.37 16.48
C TYR A 37 1.68 3.31 17.06
N SER A 38 2.54 2.74 16.21
CA SER A 38 3.54 1.75 16.64
C SER A 38 4.46 2.32 17.72
N THR A 39 4.97 1.44 18.59
CA THR A 39 5.82 1.79 19.73
C THR A 39 7.20 1.13 19.67
N ASP A 40 7.50 0.43 18.58
CA ASP A 40 8.72 -0.37 18.40
C ASP A 40 9.79 0.31 17.52
N GLY A 41 9.52 1.51 17.00
CA GLY A 41 10.38 2.20 16.03
C GLY A 41 9.88 2.15 14.58
N THR A 42 8.73 1.51 14.31
CA THR A 42 8.20 1.37 12.94
C THR A 42 7.94 2.72 12.29
N TRP A 43 7.39 3.67 13.05
CA TRP A 43 7.08 5.01 12.55
C TRP A 43 8.34 5.76 12.11
N GLU A 44 9.37 5.73 12.94
CA GLU A 44 10.67 6.37 12.67
C GLU A 44 11.32 5.74 11.42
N LYS A 45 11.22 4.42 11.29
CA LYS A 45 11.71 3.70 10.12
C LYS A 45 10.95 4.10 8.84
N LEU A 46 9.62 4.19 8.89
CA LEU A 46 8.80 4.69 7.77
C LEU A 46 9.23 6.10 7.36
N LEU A 47 9.46 7.02 8.31
CA LEU A 47 9.90 8.38 8.01
C LEU A 47 11.25 8.42 7.30
N GLY A 48 12.18 7.52 7.64
CA GLY A 48 13.45 7.36 6.93
C GLY A 48 13.27 6.94 5.48
N LEU A 49 12.42 5.94 5.24
CA LEU A 49 12.14 5.37 3.92
C LEU A 49 11.49 6.35 2.93
N ARG A 50 10.82 7.41 3.42
CA ARG A 50 10.20 8.45 2.57
C ARG A 50 11.18 9.19 1.66
N LYS A 51 12.48 9.15 1.99
CA LYS A 51 13.54 9.79 1.18
C LYS A 51 13.89 8.97 -0.06
N GLU A 52 13.68 7.66 -0.01
CA GLU A 52 14.13 6.72 -1.05
C GLU A 52 12.95 6.20 -1.88
N TYR A 53 11.84 5.92 -1.23
CA TYR A 53 10.64 5.37 -1.85
C TYR A 53 9.60 6.49 -1.91
N ASN A 54 8.88 6.64 -3.03
CA ASN A 54 7.77 7.58 -3.19
C ASN A 54 6.62 7.22 -2.22
N LEU A 55 6.83 7.53 -0.94
CA LEU A 55 6.10 7.00 0.21
C LEU A 55 5.51 8.17 0.99
N ARG A 56 4.20 8.09 1.20
CA ARG A 56 3.45 8.94 2.13
C ARG A 56 3.07 8.09 3.33
N ALA A 57 3.58 8.48 4.50
CA ALA A 57 3.28 7.82 5.76
C ALA A 57 2.38 8.72 6.62
N TYR A 58 1.35 8.13 7.20
CA TYR A 58 0.40 8.75 8.10
C TYR A 58 0.35 7.99 9.42
N ARG A 59 -0.13 8.62 10.48
CA ARG A 59 -0.23 8.00 11.80
C ARG A 59 -1.61 8.20 12.40
N TYR A 60 -2.28 7.11 12.75
CA TYR A 60 -3.63 7.10 13.32
C TYR A 60 -3.79 5.97 14.32
N ARG A 61 -4.52 6.18 15.42
CA ARG A 61 -4.95 5.07 16.28
C ARG A 61 -6.16 4.40 15.60
N CYS A 62 -5.99 3.18 15.13
CA CYS A 62 -6.97 2.50 14.29
C CYS A 62 -6.89 0.97 14.43
N SER A 63 -7.84 0.25 13.83
CA SER A 63 -7.67 -1.18 13.55
C SER A 63 -6.94 -1.36 12.21
N ARG A 64 -6.48 -2.58 11.91
CA ARG A 64 -5.85 -2.91 10.61
C ARG A 64 -6.77 -2.53 9.43
N GLY A 65 -8.05 -2.91 9.50
CA GLY A 65 -9.03 -2.60 8.45
C GLY A 65 -9.32 -1.09 8.32
N LEU A 66 -9.49 -0.39 9.44
CA LEU A 66 -9.72 1.06 9.43
C LEU A 66 -8.51 1.80 8.86
N GLY A 67 -7.29 1.44 9.27
CA GLY A 67 -6.07 2.03 8.72
C GLY A 67 -5.98 1.81 7.21
N ARG A 68 -6.36 0.61 6.72
CA ARG A 68 -6.31 0.29 5.29
C ARG A 68 -7.29 1.17 4.51
N ASN A 69 -8.49 1.33 5.04
CA ASN A 69 -9.49 2.22 4.46
C ASN A 69 -9.01 3.69 4.47
N ILE A 70 -8.40 4.17 5.56
CA ILE A 70 -7.80 5.52 5.60
C ILE A 70 -6.70 5.67 4.54
N ALA A 71 -5.82 4.67 4.40
CA ALA A 71 -4.75 4.68 3.40
C ALA A 71 -5.30 4.72 1.97
N LEU A 72 -6.35 3.94 1.69
CA LEU A 72 -7.08 3.96 0.41
C LEU A 72 -7.62 5.36 0.07
N HIS A 73 -8.22 6.05 1.05
CA HIS A 73 -8.73 7.42 0.85
C HIS A 73 -7.61 8.41 0.49
N MET A 74 -6.40 8.20 1.02
CA MET A 74 -5.22 9.05 0.80
C MET A 74 -4.51 8.78 -0.55
N CYS A 75 -4.80 7.67 -1.22
CA CYS A 75 -4.33 7.41 -2.58
C CYS A 75 -4.81 8.50 -3.56
N PRO A 76 -4.08 8.80 -4.66
CA PRO A 76 -4.53 9.75 -5.67
C PRO A 76 -5.88 9.36 -6.29
N GLU A 77 -6.69 10.35 -6.63
CA GLU A 77 -7.90 10.13 -7.44
C GLU A 77 -7.55 9.51 -8.80
N ASN A 78 -8.49 8.73 -9.36
CA ASN A 78 -8.33 8.04 -10.64
C ASN A 78 -7.10 7.12 -10.70
N SER A 79 -6.69 6.57 -9.56
CA SER A 79 -5.60 5.59 -9.46
C SER A 79 -6.13 4.16 -9.46
N ILE A 80 -5.27 3.25 -9.93
CA ILE A 80 -5.40 1.83 -9.63
C ILE A 80 -4.75 1.60 -8.29
N THR A 81 -5.46 0.89 -7.42
CA THR A 81 -5.05 0.66 -6.03
C THR A 81 -4.82 -0.82 -5.80
N ALA A 82 -3.79 -1.14 -5.01
CA ALA A 82 -3.47 -2.50 -4.59
C ALA A 82 -3.05 -2.46 -3.12
N TYR A 83 -3.75 -3.22 -2.26
CA TYR A 83 -3.32 -3.31 -0.87
C TYR A 83 -2.18 -4.32 -0.73
N PHE A 84 -1.33 -4.12 0.27
CA PHE A 84 -0.31 -5.09 0.65
C PHE A 84 -0.06 -5.07 2.16
N ASP A 85 0.25 -6.24 2.72
CA ASP A 85 0.69 -6.39 4.10
C ASP A 85 2.18 -6.03 4.27
N LEU A 86 2.52 -5.35 5.37
CA LEU A 86 3.87 -4.87 5.68
C LEU A 86 4.71 -5.87 6.52
N ASP A 87 4.32 -7.14 6.52
CA ASP A 87 5.06 -8.28 7.06
C ASP A 87 5.45 -9.30 5.97
N THR A 88 5.21 -8.97 4.70
CA THR A 88 5.33 -9.90 3.58
C THR A 88 6.28 -9.35 2.52
N ARG A 89 7.15 -10.22 2.01
CA ARG A 89 8.01 -9.93 0.86
C ARG A 89 7.33 -10.37 -0.44
N TYR A 90 7.04 -9.41 -1.31
CA TYR A 90 6.38 -9.66 -2.58
C TYR A 90 7.39 -9.98 -3.69
N ASN A 91 6.95 -10.76 -4.67
CA ASN A 91 7.76 -11.16 -5.81
C ASN A 91 7.27 -10.48 -7.10
N TYR A 92 7.90 -10.82 -8.22
CA TYR A 92 7.56 -10.27 -9.54
C TYR A 92 6.09 -10.45 -9.96
N ALA A 93 5.41 -11.50 -9.46
CA ALA A 93 4.00 -11.75 -9.81
C ALA A 93 3.08 -10.63 -9.30
N TYR A 94 3.37 -10.06 -8.12
CA TYR A 94 2.63 -8.91 -7.58
C TYR A 94 2.61 -7.73 -8.57
N HIS A 95 3.79 -7.38 -9.07
CA HIS A 95 3.96 -6.31 -10.05
C HIS A 95 3.23 -6.60 -11.36
N LYS A 96 3.27 -7.86 -11.82
CA LYS A 96 2.59 -8.27 -13.05
C LYS A 96 1.07 -8.15 -12.96
N ILE A 97 0.51 -8.48 -11.80
CA ILE A 97 -0.93 -8.34 -11.58
C ILE A 97 -1.34 -6.87 -11.62
N ILE A 98 -0.56 -5.98 -11.01
CA ILE A 98 -0.82 -4.54 -11.08
C ILE A 98 -0.69 -4.01 -12.52
N GLU A 99 0.37 -4.37 -13.23
CA GLU A 99 0.57 -3.94 -14.62
C GLU A 99 -0.57 -4.36 -15.54
N ALA A 100 -0.98 -5.63 -15.48
CA ALA A 100 -2.08 -6.12 -16.30
C ALA A 100 -3.42 -5.47 -15.93
N SER A 101 -3.64 -5.09 -14.66
CA SER A 101 -4.85 -4.35 -14.27
C SER A 101 -4.97 -2.98 -14.96
N GLN A 102 -3.86 -2.39 -15.44
CA GLN A 102 -3.90 -1.16 -16.23
C GLN A 102 -4.63 -1.34 -17.57
N ALA A 103 -4.66 -2.55 -18.13
CA ALA A 103 -5.38 -2.87 -19.35
C ALA A 103 -6.86 -3.24 -19.07
N TYR A 104 -7.14 -3.89 -17.94
CA TYR A 104 -8.45 -4.50 -17.67
C TYR A 104 -9.30 -3.74 -16.62
N GLY A 105 -8.76 -2.74 -15.93
CA GLY A 105 -9.46 -1.95 -14.91
C GLY A 105 -9.61 -2.62 -13.54
N SER A 106 -9.60 -3.96 -13.48
CA SER A 106 -9.59 -4.73 -12.23
C SER A 106 -8.94 -6.09 -12.42
N MET A 107 -8.23 -6.57 -11.40
CA MET A 107 -7.73 -7.94 -11.35
C MET A 107 -7.62 -8.46 -9.91
N SER A 108 -7.82 -9.76 -9.73
CA SER A 108 -7.70 -10.44 -8.44
C SER A 108 -6.82 -11.67 -8.57
N ALA A 109 -5.97 -11.88 -7.57
CA ALA A 109 -5.24 -13.12 -7.35
C ALA A 109 -5.38 -13.53 -5.88
N PRO A 110 -5.05 -14.77 -5.50
CA PRO A 110 -5.07 -15.17 -4.09
C PRO A 110 -4.26 -14.19 -3.22
N GLY A 111 -4.93 -13.53 -2.29
CA GLY A 111 -4.31 -12.55 -1.38
C GLY A 111 -4.01 -11.16 -1.98
N LEU A 112 -4.45 -10.86 -3.20
CA LEU A 112 -4.27 -9.55 -3.83
C LEU A 112 -5.50 -9.13 -4.63
N VAL A 113 -6.03 -7.96 -4.30
CA VAL A 113 -7.08 -7.28 -5.07
C VAL A 113 -6.48 -5.99 -5.64
N VAL A 114 -6.60 -5.83 -6.96
CA VAL A 114 -6.17 -4.63 -7.69
C VAL A 114 -7.35 -4.04 -8.44
N VAL A 115 -7.78 -2.85 -8.06
CA VAL A 115 -8.98 -2.20 -8.59
C VAL A 115 -8.83 -0.69 -8.64
N GLU A 116 -9.68 -0.01 -9.42
CA GLU A 116 -9.80 1.44 -9.36
C GLU A 116 -10.15 1.91 -7.93
N LYS A 117 -9.51 2.99 -7.47
CA LYS A 117 -9.73 3.57 -6.13
C LYS A 117 -11.23 3.77 -5.84
N GLU A 118 -11.93 4.39 -6.79
CA GLU A 118 -13.33 4.76 -6.66
C GLU A 118 -14.23 3.52 -6.58
N PHE A 119 -13.82 2.41 -7.20
CA PHE A 119 -14.50 1.12 -7.05
C PHE A 119 -14.29 0.54 -5.65
N ALA A 120 -13.05 0.52 -5.14
CA ALA A 120 -12.73 0.03 -3.80
C ALA A 120 -13.50 0.81 -2.72
N LEU A 121 -13.56 2.14 -2.83
CA LEU A 121 -14.28 3.01 -1.90
C LEU A 121 -15.79 2.69 -1.84
N ARG A 122 -16.44 2.46 -3.00
CA ARG A 122 -17.86 2.08 -3.04
C ARG A 122 -18.14 0.72 -2.41
N ARG A 123 -17.14 -0.16 -2.33
CA ARG A 123 -17.26 -1.50 -1.74
C ARG A 123 -16.88 -1.55 -0.26
N GLY A 124 -16.38 -0.45 0.30
CA GLY A 124 -15.97 -0.37 1.70
C GLY A 124 -14.73 -1.22 2.01
N GLU A 125 -13.82 -1.36 1.04
CA GLU A 125 -12.53 -2.05 1.26
C GLU A 125 -11.61 -1.36 2.29
#